data_AF-M5TE05-F1
#
_entry.id   AF-M5TE05-F1
#
_cell.length_a   1.000
_cell.length_b   1.000
_cell.length_c   1.000
_cell.angle_alpha   90.00
_cell.angle_beta   90.00
_cell.angle_gamma   90.00
#
_symmetry.space_group_name_H-M   'P 1'
#
loop_
_entity.id
_entity.type
_entity.pdbx_description
1 polymer ?
#
loop_
_entity_poly.entity_id
_entity_poly.type
_entity_poly.pdbx_seq_one_letter_code
_entity_poly.pdbx_strand_id
1 'polypeptide(L)'
;MMWGRVVEIMTAVWLAASPFIFGVQSDVTILWGDFSIALSIAALAGLSYWRPTRHAHLLTLLVAVGLVLWGRFANTPAPPAHQNHIVIGLFLMMIAIIPNDASMPPRVWQVPPPK
;
A
#
# COMPACT_ATOMS: atom_id res chain seq x y z
N MET A 1 -0.74 17.35 5.80
CA MET A 1 -0.73 15.93 6.22
C MET A 1 -0.46 15.09 4.98
N MET A 2 0.29 14.00 5.12
CA MET A 2 0.63 13.11 4.00
C MET A 2 -0.54 12.13 3.77
N TRP A 3 -1.66 12.62 3.21
CA TRP A 3 -2.92 11.86 3.10
C TRP A 3 -2.72 10.48 2.45
N GLY A 4 -1.88 10.36 1.43
CA GLY A 4 -1.58 9.07 0.79
C GLY A 4 -1.04 8.00 1.75
N ARG A 5 -0.25 8.39 2.75
CA ARG A 5 0.31 7.45 3.75
C ARG A 5 -0.77 6.89 4.67
N VAL A 6 -1.76 7.72 5.03
CA VAL A 6 -2.91 7.30 5.82
C VAL A 6 -3.73 6.28 5.05
N VAL A 7 -3.97 6.53 3.77
CA VAL A 7 -4.72 5.62 2.92
C VAL A 7 -4.00 4.27 2.79
N GLU A 8 -2.67 4.26 2.62
CA GLU A 8 -1.91 2.99 2.61
C GLU A 8 -2.07 2.19 3.91
N ILE A 9 -2.08 2.86 5.06
CA ILE A 9 -2.33 2.20 6.36
C ILE A 9 -3.75 1.64 6.42
N MET A 10 -4.76 2.41 5.98
CA MET A 10 -6.14 1.91 5.91
C MET A 10 -6.26 0.69 5.00
N THR A 11 -5.56 0.69 3.87
CA THR A 11 -5.49 -0.45 2.95
C THR A 11 -4.79 -1.65 3.56
N ALA A 12 -3.72 -1.44 4.35
CA ALA A 12 -3.07 -2.52 5.09
C ALA A 12 -4.02 -3.16 6.13
N VAL A 13 -4.79 -2.35 6.85
CA VAL A 13 -5.82 -2.83 7.79
C VAL A 13 -6.90 -3.62 7.06
N TRP A 14 -7.35 -3.14 5.90
CA TRP A 14 -8.30 -3.86 5.06
C TRP A 14 -7.74 -5.22 4.61
N LEU A 15 -6.49 -5.28 4.14
CA LEU A 15 -5.84 -6.52 3.72
C LEU A 15 -5.70 -7.51 4.89
N ALA A 16 -5.39 -7.04 6.10
CA ALA A 16 -5.33 -7.91 7.28
C ALA A 16 -6.72 -8.47 7.67
N ALA A 17 -7.80 -7.73 7.40
CA ALA A 17 -9.17 -8.17 7.68
C ALA A 17 -9.75 -9.08 6.58
N SER A 18 -9.28 -8.97 5.34
CA SER A 18 -9.88 -9.65 4.19
C SER A 18 -9.98 -11.18 4.31
N PRO A 19 -9.03 -11.92 4.93
CA PRO A 19 -9.17 -13.36 5.10
C PRO A 19 -10.44 -13.78 5.83
N PHE A 20 -10.88 -13.01 6.83
CA PHE A 20 -12.07 -13.29 7.63
C PHE A 20 -13.36 -12.95 6.89
N ILE A 21 -13.33 -11.93 6.01
CA ILE A 21 -14.47 -11.52 5.20
C ILE A 21 -14.72 -12.53 4.08
N PHE A 22 -13.65 -13.00 3.43
CA PHE A 22 -13.74 -13.97 2.33
C PHE A 22 -13.78 -15.44 2.80
N GLY A 23 -13.69 -15.69 4.11
CA GLY A 23 -13.77 -17.03 4.68
C GLY A 23 -12.57 -17.92 4.35
N VAL A 24 -11.39 -17.32 4.09
CA VAL A 24 -10.16 -18.02 3.70
C VAL A 24 -9.14 -18.12 4.83
N GLN A 25 -9.54 -17.87 6.08
CA GLN A 25 -8.66 -17.96 7.26
C GLN A 25 -8.09 -19.37 7.53
N SER A 26 -8.67 -20.41 6.94
CA SER A 26 -8.13 -21.78 7.01
C SER A 26 -7.01 -22.03 6.00
N ASP A 27 -6.87 -21.19 4.97
CA ASP A 27 -5.74 -21.22 4.06
C ASP A 27 -4.56 -20.49 4.70
N VAL A 28 -3.63 -21.27 5.24
CA VAL A 28 -2.41 -20.79 5.89
C VAL A 28 -1.59 -19.88 4.97
N THR A 29 -1.55 -20.18 3.67
CA THR A 29 -0.74 -19.41 2.70
C THR A 29 -1.32 -18.01 2.50
N ILE A 30 -2.64 -17.93 2.32
CA ILE A 30 -3.34 -16.65 2.14
C ILE A 30 -3.30 -15.84 3.44
N LEU A 31 -3.59 -16.47 4.58
CA LEU A 31 -3.63 -15.77 5.87
C LEU A 31 -2.28 -15.15 6.24
N TRP A 32 -1.19 -15.94 6.17
CA TRP A 32 0.14 -15.44 6.51
C TRP A 32 0.68 -14.48 5.44
N GLY A 33 0.33 -14.70 4.17
CA GLY A 33 0.66 -13.76 3.09
C GLY A 33 0.02 -12.40 3.33
N ASP A 34 -1.29 -12.36 3.61
CA ASP A 34 -2.04 -11.12 3.85
C ASP A 34 -1.50 -10.37 5.07
N PHE A 35 -1.22 -11.05 6.18
CA PHE A 35 -0.62 -10.41 7.35
C PHE A 35 0.81 -9.91 7.10
N SER A 36 1.63 -10.67 6.40
CA SER A 36 3.01 -10.26 6.10
C SER A 36 3.04 -9.05 5.16
N ILE A 37 2.15 -9.03 4.17
CA ILE A 37 2.02 -7.91 3.23
C ILE A 37 1.42 -6.69 3.93
N ALA A 38 0.36 -6.87 4.72
CA ALA A 38 -0.26 -5.78 5.49
C ALA A 38 0.75 -5.13 6.45
N LEU A 39 1.52 -5.94 7.19
CA LEU A 39 2.58 -5.45 8.07
C LEU A 39 3.65 -4.69 7.30
N SER A 40 4.06 -5.20 6.13
CA SER A 40 5.04 -4.54 5.27
C SER A 40 4.54 -3.17 4.79
N ILE A 41 3.29 -3.07 4.32
CA ILE A 41 2.68 -1.81 3.88
C ILE A 41 2.60 -0.83 5.05
N ALA A 42 2.09 -1.27 6.21
CA ALA A 42 1.96 -0.42 7.39
C ALA A 42 3.33 0.09 7.88
N ALA A 43 4.35 -0.77 7.89
CA ALA A 43 5.71 -0.41 8.29
C ALA A 43 6.34 0.58 7.30
N LEU A 44 6.23 0.34 5.99
CA LEU A 44 6.75 1.23 4.95
C LEU A 44 6.06 2.60 4.96
N ALA A 45 4.73 2.60 5.12
CA ALA A 45 3.95 3.83 5.27
C ALA A 45 4.35 4.60 6.54
N GLY A 46 4.51 3.92 7.68
CA GLY A 46 4.98 4.52 8.93
C GLY A 46 6.40 5.09 8.82
N LEU A 47 7.33 4.32 8.26
CA LEU A 47 8.72 4.75 8.07
C LEU A 47 8.84 5.94 7.11
N SER A 48 7.93 6.09 6.16
CA SER A 48 7.95 7.22 5.23
C SER A 48 7.70 8.59 5.87
N TYR A 49 7.14 8.63 7.10
CA TYR A 49 7.00 9.86 7.88
C TYR A 49 8.36 10.39 8.37
N TRP A 50 9.37 9.53 8.45
CA TRP A 50 10.70 9.94 8.89
C TRP A 50 11.49 10.53 7.72
N ARG A 51 12.09 11.71 7.91
CA ARG A 51 12.84 12.45 6.87
C ARG A 51 13.90 11.62 6.11
N PRO A 52 14.73 10.76 6.74
CA PRO A 52 15.73 9.99 6.00
C PRO A 52 15.10 8.91 5.10
N THR A 53 13.96 8.33 5.50
CA THR A 53 13.26 7.24 4.80
C THR A 53 12.05 7.73 4.01
N ARG A 54 11.99 9.01 3.62
CA ARG A 54 10.84 9.59 2.90
C ARG A 54 10.46 8.85 1.61
N HIS A 55 11.43 8.17 0.98
CA HIS A 55 11.20 7.39 -0.25
C HIS A 55 10.80 5.93 0.00
N ALA A 56 10.66 5.50 1.27
CA ALA A 56 10.27 4.14 1.61
C ALA A 56 8.89 3.77 1.04
N HIS A 57 8.02 4.75 0.79
CA HIS A 57 6.74 4.53 0.12
C HIS A 57 6.87 3.97 -1.31
N LEU A 58 8.00 4.18 -1.99
CA LEU A 58 8.24 3.60 -3.30
C LEU A 58 8.41 2.09 -3.24
N LEU A 59 8.81 1.53 -2.09
CA LEU A 59 8.85 0.08 -1.89
C LEU A 59 7.44 -0.51 -1.83
N THR A 60 6.44 0.27 -1.42
CA THR A 60 5.03 -0.13 -1.49
C THR A 60 4.61 -0.42 -2.94
N LEU A 61 5.21 0.24 -3.93
CA LEU A 61 4.96 -0.05 -5.34
C LEU A 61 5.36 -1.48 -5.72
N LEU A 62 6.51 -1.95 -5.24
CA LEU A 62 6.97 -3.33 -5.49
C LEU A 62 6.03 -4.35 -4.84
N VAL A 63 5.61 -4.08 -3.60
CA VAL A 63 4.64 -4.92 -2.87
C VAL A 63 3.31 -4.97 -3.63
N ALA A 64 2.84 -3.83 -4.12
CA ALA A 64 1.61 -3.72 -4.89
C ALA A 64 1.66 -4.49 -6.22
N VAL A 65 2.81 -4.46 -6.92
CA VAL A 65 3.02 -5.27 -8.14
C VAL A 65 3.00 -6.76 -7.82
N GLY A 66 3.67 -7.16 -6.73
CA GLY A 66 3.61 -8.54 -6.24
C GLY A 66 2.19 -9.01 -5.95
N LEU A 67 1.37 -8.18 -5.29
CA LEU A 67 -0.04 -8.46 -5.00
C LEU A 67 -0.87 -8.70 -6.27
N VAL A 68 -0.74 -7.83 -7.28
CA VAL A 68 -1.48 -7.97 -8.55
C VAL A 68 -1.06 -9.24 -9.28
N LEU A 69 0.24 -9.51 -9.37
CA LEU A 69 0.75 -10.70 -10.02
C LEU A 69 0.29 -11.96 -9.29
N TRP A 70 0.38 -11.99 -7.96
CA TRP A 70 -0.07 -13.13 -7.18
C TRP A 70 -1.57 -13.37 -7.37
N GLY A 71 -2.42 -12.36 -7.20
CA GLY A 71 -3.86 -12.50 -7.40
C GLY A 71 -4.22 -12.94 -8.84
N ARG A 72 -3.47 -12.47 -9.84
CA ARG A 72 -3.72 -12.81 -11.25
C ARG A 72 -3.32 -14.24 -11.61
N PHE A 73 -2.23 -14.75 -11.04
CA PHE A 73 -1.62 -16.04 -11.44
C PHE A 73 -1.91 -17.19 -10.48
N ALA A 74 -2.51 -16.94 -9.31
CA ALA A 74 -2.79 -17.99 -8.32
C ALA A 74 -3.78 -19.05 -8.83
N ASN A 75 -4.88 -18.66 -9.49
CA ASN A 75 -5.93 -19.57 -9.95
C ASN A 75 -6.72 -18.98 -11.13
N THR A 76 -7.24 -19.84 -12.01
CA THR A 76 -8.15 -19.44 -13.11
C THR A 76 -9.42 -20.30 -13.12
N PRO A 77 -10.62 -19.73 -12.89
CA PRO A 77 -10.90 -18.31 -12.59
C PRO A 77 -10.42 -17.90 -11.20
N ALA A 78 -10.02 -16.63 -11.03
CA ALA A 78 -9.50 -16.13 -9.76
C ALA A 78 -10.62 -16.07 -8.70
N PRO A 79 -10.46 -16.74 -7.54
CA PRO A 79 -11.36 -16.64 -6.39
C PRO A 79 -11.52 -15.20 -5.89
N PRO A 80 -12.63 -14.87 -5.18
CA PRO A 80 -12.87 -13.51 -4.68
C PRO A 80 -11.72 -12.91 -3.85
N ALA A 81 -11.03 -13.72 -3.05
CA ALA A 81 -9.86 -13.28 -2.28
C ALA A 81 -8.73 -12.78 -3.20
N HIS A 82 -8.43 -13.52 -4.27
CA HIS A 82 -7.42 -13.13 -5.25
C HIS A 82 -7.83 -11.93 -6.11
N GLN A 83 -9.12 -11.74 -6.36
CA GLN A 83 -9.62 -10.50 -6.97
C GLN A 83 -9.42 -9.29 -6.05
N ASN A 84 -9.64 -9.46 -4.73
CA ASN A 84 -9.35 -8.44 -3.74
C ASN A 84 -7.85 -8.06 -3.71
N HIS A 85 -6.94 -9.04 -3.80
CA HIS A 85 -5.49 -8.76 -3.91
C HIS A 85 -5.15 -7.88 -5.13
N ILE A 86 -5.77 -8.15 -6.28
CA ILE A 86 -5.58 -7.35 -7.50
C ILE A 86 -6.06 -5.91 -7.28
N VAL A 87 -7.27 -5.73 -6.75
CA VAL A 87 -7.87 -4.40 -6.52
C VAL A 87 -7.03 -3.58 -5.53
N ILE A 88 -6.63 -4.20 -4.41
CA ILE A 88 -5.75 -3.59 -3.41
C ILE A 88 -4.41 -3.20 -4.04
N GLY A 89 -3.79 -4.09 -4.81
CA GLY A 89 -2.53 -3.83 -5.47
C GLY A 89 -2.62 -2.65 -6.45
N LEU A 90 -3.65 -2.60 -7.30
CA LEU A 90 -3.86 -1.46 -8.21
C LEU A 90 -4.07 -0.15 -7.44
N PHE A 91 -4.85 -0.17 -6.37
CA PHE A 91 -5.10 1.00 -5.53
C PHE A 91 -3.82 1.52 -4.87
N LEU A 92 -2.99 0.63 -4.33
CA LEU A 92 -1.68 0.97 -3.76
C LEU A 92 -0.73 1.53 -4.82
N MET A 93 -0.70 0.98 -6.05
CA MET A 93 0.14 1.54 -7.12
C MET A 93 -0.23 2.98 -7.45
N MET A 94 -1.52 3.29 -7.53
CA MET A 94 -1.98 4.66 -7.81
C MET A 94 -1.50 5.65 -6.74
N ILE A 95 -1.52 5.23 -5.47
CA ILE A 95 -1.17 6.11 -4.34
C ILE A 95 0.33 6.17 -4.10
N ALA A 96 1.07 5.09 -4.35
CA ALA A 96 2.52 5.01 -4.17
C ALA A 96 3.28 6.01 -5.07
N ILE A 97 2.68 6.49 -6.15
CA ILE A 97 3.27 7.50 -7.03
C ILE A 97 3.10 8.92 -6.45
N ILE A 98 2.11 9.14 -5.57
CA ILE A 98 1.81 10.45 -5.02
C ILE A 98 2.88 10.85 -4.01
N PRO A 99 3.59 11.97 -4.23
CA PRO A 99 4.63 12.43 -3.31
C PRO A 99 4.08 12.72 -1.92
N ASN A 100 4.91 12.44 -0.92
CA ASN A 100 4.63 12.74 0.47
C ASN A 100 4.26 14.21 0.74
N ASP A 101 4.91 15.14 0.05
CA ASP A 101 4.71 16.58 0.22
C ASP A 101 3.60 17.14 -0.70
N ALA A 102 2.76 16.30 -1.32
CA ALA A 102 1.76 16.75 -2.30
C ALA A 102 0.74 17.76 -1.75
N SER A 103 0.53 17.80 -0.44
CA SER A 103 -0.34 18.79 0.22
C SER A 103 0.36 20.10 0.57
N MET A 104 1.67 20.22 0.33
CA MET A 104 2.43 21.45 0.53
C MET A 104 2.60 22.19 -0.80
N PRO A 105 2.66 23.53 -0.79
CA PRO A 105 3.00 24.30 -1.99
C PRO A 105 4.41 23.92 -2.48
N PRO A 106 4.70 24.07 -3.78
CA PRO A 106 6.03 23.84 -4.33
C PRO A 106 7.11 24.55 -3.50
N ARG A 107 8.25 23.90 -3.28
CA ARG A 107 9.33 24.45 -2.42
C ARG A 107 9.77 25.87 -2.83
N VAL A 108 9.71 26.17 -4.13
CA VAL A 108 10.04 27.50 -4.68
C VAL A 108 9.10 28.59 -4.17
N TRP A 109 7.85 28.27 -3.86
CA TRP A 109 6.86 29.22 -3.33
C TRP A 109 6.92 29.37 -1.81
N GLN A 110 7.69 28.52 -1.12
CA GLN A 110 7.85 28.57 0.33
C GLN A 110 8.94 29.56 0.76
N VAL A 111 9.84 29.94 -0.16
CA VAL A 111 10.93 30.88 0.11
C VAL A 111 10.47 32.29 -0.33
N PRO A 112 10.43 33.29 0.56
CA PRO A 112 10.13 34.66 0.17
C PRO A 112 11.17 35.16 -0.85
N PRO A 113 10.80 36.00 -1.83
CA PRO A 113 11.78 36.61 -2.73
C PRO A 113 12.82 37.40 -1.92
N PRO A 114 14.11 37.39 -2.32
CA PRO A 114 15.13 38.21 -1.67
C PRO A 114 14.71 39.68 -1.72
N LYS A 115 14.88 40.38 -0.59
CA LYS A 115 14.61 41.83 -0.49
C LYS A 115 15.66 42.64 -1.23
#